data_AF-A0A8T7L5Q0-F1
#
_entry.id   AF-A0A8T7L5Q0-F1
#
_cell.length_a   1.000
_cell.length_b   1.000
_cell.length_c   1.000
_cell.angle_alpha   90.00
_cell.angle_beta   90.00
_cell.angle_gamma   90.00
#
_symmetry.space_group_name_H-M   'P 1'
#
loop_
_entity.id
_entity.type
_entity.pdbx_description
1 polymer ?
#
loop_
_entity_poly.entity_id
_entity_poly.type
_entity_poly.pdbx_seq_one_letter_code
_entity_poly.pdbx_strand_id
1 'polypeptide(L)'
;MMRPELEIARQLIEEKQFDKARMVLQKASDDPMAQKWLDKLDEMSPAAKPIQHLNGNGHSGSGQTDGWQYGALEVKRSYGTQYRFNGGAMPDWKDQPIYYALNELGRDGWELVSFDGRDETTVYILKKQGAVLENKKVEVWDQ
;
A
#
# COMPACT_ATOMS: atom_id res chain seq x y z
N MET A 1 -21.60 14.36 -31.71
CA MET A 1 -20.30 13.66 -31.88
C MET A 1 -19.95 13.07 -30.53
N MET A 2 -19.62 11.77 -30.46
CA MET A 2 -19.08 11.22 -29.22
C MET A 2 -17.69 11.81 -29.01
N ARG A 3 -17.45 12.32 -27.80
CA ARG A 3 -16.18 12.94 -27.43
C ARG A 3 -15.08 11.86 -27.39
N PRO A 4 -13.89 12.11 -27.96
CA PRO A 4 -12.80 11.13 -28.00
C PRO A 4 -12.38 10.65 -26.59
N GLU A 5 -12.59 11.47 -25.56
CA GLU A 5 -12.32 11.15 -24.17
C GLU A 5 -13.21 10.01 -23.64
N LEU A 6 -14.47 9.91 -24.09
CA LEU A 6 -15.38 8.84 -23.67
C LEU A 6 -14.99 7.50 -24.31
N GLU A 7 -14.49 7.52 -25.54
CA GLU A 7 -14.02 6.30 -26.21
C GLU A 7 -12.76 5.74 -25.54
N ILE A 8 -11.82 6.63 -25.19
CA ILE A 8 -10.63 6.29 -24.41
C ILE A 8 -11.01 5.75 -23.03
N ALA A 9 -11.95 6.41 -22.34
CA ALA A 9 -12.43 5.93 -21.05
C ALA A 9 -13.03 4.53 -21.15
N ARG A 10 -13.86 4.26 -22.16
CA ARG A 10 -14.46 2.94 -22.36
C ARG A 10 -13.41 1.85 -22.53
N GLN A 11 -12.38 2.09 -23.35
CA GLN A 11 -11.29 1.15 -23.55
C GLN A 11 -10.53 0.88 -22.24
N LEU A 12 -10.25 1.92 -21.44
CA LEU A 12 -9.60 1.77 -20.14
C LEU A 12 -10.44 0.96 -19.14
N ILE A 13 -11.76 1.04 -19.20
CA ILE A 13 -12.67 0.22 -18.38
C ILE A 13 -12.61 -1.25 -18.82
N GLU A 14 -12.61 -1.51 -20.13
CA GLU A 14 -12.47 -2.88 -20.68
C GLU A 14 -11.12 -3.51 -20.31
N GLU A 15 -10.05 -2.71 -20.29
CA GLU A 15 -8.70 -3.11 -19.84
C GLU A 15 -8.54 -3.18 -18.31
N LYS A 16 -9.62 -2.98 -17.54
CA LYS A 16 -9.62 -2.96 -16.06
C LYS A 16 -8.73 -1.88 -15.42
N GLN A 17 -8.38 -0.84 -16.16
CA GLN A 17 -7.59 0.30 -15.68
C GLN A 17 -8.50 1.38 -15.09
N PHE A 18 -9.22 1.03 -14.02
CA PHE A 18 -10.27 1.87 -13.43
C PHE A 18 -9.77 3.25 -12.96
N ASP A 19 -8.56 3.31 -12.41
CA ASP A 19 -7.96 4.58 -11.96
C ASP A 19 -7.68 5.53 -13.13
N LYS A 20 -7.18 5.00 -14.26
CA LYS A 20 -6.95 5.81 -15.46
C LYS A 20 -8.26 6.20 -16.13
N ALA A 21 -9.24 5.29 -16.16
CA ALA A 21 -10.57 5.58 -16.68
C ALA A 21 -11.23 6.73 -15.91
N ARG A 22 -11.11 6.75 -14.58
CA ARG A 22 -11.57 7.87 -13.73
C ARG A 22 -10.91 9.18 -14.08
N MET A 23 -9.58 9.19 -14.28
CA MET A 23 -8.87 10.43 -14.66
C MET A 23 -9.36 10.99 -16.00
N VAL A 24 -9.66 10.14 -16.96
CA VAL A 24 -10.18 10.55 -18.27
C VAL A 24 -11.63 11.05 -18.14
N LEU A 25 -12.47 10.34 -17.39
CA LEU A 25 -13.86 10.73 -17.17
C LEU A 25 -13.99 12.00 -16.33
N GLN A 26 -13.10 12.24 -15.38
CA GLN A 26 -13.09 13.46 -14.56
C GLN A 26 -12.71 14.70 -15.38
N LYS A 27 -11.87 14.54 -16.41
CA LYS A 27 -11.58 15.60 -17.40
C LYS A 27 -12.76 15.92 -18.29
N ALA A 28 -13.69 14.98 -18.45
CA ALA A 28 -14.93 15.12 -19.21
C ALA A 28 -16.17 15.28 -18.29
N SER A 29 -15.98 15.85 -17.09
CA SER A 29 -17.04 16.03 -16.07
C SER A 29 -18.18 16.97 -16.48
N ASP A 30 -18.04 17.65 -17.62
CA ASP A 30 -19.10 18.44 -18.26
C ASP A 30 -20.12 17.59 -19.02
N ASP A 31 -19.85 16.30 -19.24
CA ASP A 31 -20.74 15.38 -19.93
C ASP A 31 -21.58 14.53 -18.93
N PRO A 32 -22.93 14.57 -19.00
CA PRO A 32 -23.79 13.72 -18.17
C PRO A 32 -23.51 12.22 -18.31
N MET A 33 -22.96 11.77 -19.45
CA MET A 33 -22.57 10.38 -19.68
C MET A 33 -21.30 10.03 -18.89
N ALA A 34 -20.33 10.94 -18.82
CA ALA A 34 -19.11 10.73 -18.04
C ALA A 34 -19.41 10.57 -16.56
N GLN A 35 -20.35 11.37 -16.03
CA GLN A 35 -20.79 11.27 -14.64
C GLN A 35 -21.42 9.91 -14.33
N LYS A 36 -22.31 9.40 -15.21
CA LYS A 36 -22.90 8.07 -15.04
C LYS A 36 -21.86 6.95 -15.06
N TRP A 37 -20.81 7.11 -15.85
CA TRP A 37 -19.74 6.12 -15.92
C TRP A 37 -18.82 6.19 -14.69
N LEU A 38 -18.58 7.38 -14.14
CA LEU A 38 -17.90 7.55 -12.85
C LEU A 38 -18.69 6.88 -11.72
N ASP A 39 -20.00 7.10 -11.65
CA ASP A 39 -20.86 6.48 -10.63
C ASP A 39 -20.81 4.94 -10.72
N LYS A 40 -20.89 4.40 -11.95
CA LYS A 40 -20.79 2.96 -12.19
C LYS A 40 -19.40 2.40 -11.89
N LEU A 41 -18.34 3.17 -12.12
CA LEU A 41 -16.98 2.80 -11.75
C LEU A 41 -16.77 2.80 -10.24
N ASP A 42 -17.38 3.75 -9.52
CA ASP A 42 -17.38 3.79 -8.06
C ASP A 42 -18.14 2.61 -7.44
N GLU A 43 -19.20 2.11 -8.11
CA GLU A 43 -19.89 0.90 -7.69
C GLU A 43 -19.08 -0.38 -7.97
N MET A 44 -18.43 -0.48 -9.15
CA MET A 44 -17.69 -1.68 -9.57
C MET A 44 -16.29 -1.81 -8.94
N SER A 45 -15.65 -0.69 -8.63
CA SER A 45 -14.31 -0.65 -8.04
C SER A 45 -14.19 0.62 -7.20
N PRO A 46 -14.73 0.66 -5.97
CA PRO A 46 -14.81 1.89 -5.17
C PRO A 46 -13.43 2.56 -5.08
N ALA A 47 -13.38 3.84 -5.47
CA ALA A 47 -12.15 4.60 -5.43
C ALA A 47 -11.57 4.53 -4.01
N ALA A 48 -10.30 4.13 -3.89
CA ALA A 48 -9.53 4.45 -2.71
C ALA A 48 -9.57 5.98 -2.59
N LYS A 49 -10.39 6.48 -1.65
CA LYS A 49 -10.68 7.91 -1.54
C LYS A 49 -9.35 8.67 -1.47
N PRO A 50 -9.10 9.63 -2.37
CA PRO A 50 -7.95 10.49 -2.22
C PRO A 50 -8.11 11.24 -0.89
N ILE A 51 -7.06 11.23 -0.07
CA ILE A 51 -6.98 11.98 1.18
C ILE A 51 -7.16 13.46 0.82
N GLN A 52 -8.40 13.96 0.92
CA GLN A 52 -8.72 15.36 0.73
C GLN A 52 -8.17 16.13 1.93
N HIS A 53 -7.12 16.89 1.69
CA HIS A 53 -6.62 17.91 2.60
C HIS A 53 -7.72 18.93 2.93
N LEU A 54 -7.70 19.36 4.19
CA LEU A 54 -8.72 20.11 4.92
C LEU A 54 -9.01 21.51 4.35
N ASN A 55 -10.26 21.93 4.49
CA ASN A 55 -10.57 23.31 4.91
C ASN A 55 -11.90 23.36 5.65
N GLY A 56 -11.88 23.80 6.91
CA GLY A 56 -13.08 24.29 7.61
C GLY A 56 -13.39 23.70 8.97
N ASN A 57 -12.59 24.08 9.97
CA ASN A 57 -13.06 24.54 11.29
C ASN A 57 -14.04 23.63 12.08
N GLY A 58 -13.50 22.72 12.90
CA GLY A 58 -14.28 22.07 13.95
C GLY A 58 -13.53 21.00 14.72
N HIS A 59 -13.14 21.34 15.95
CA HIS A 59 -12.84 20.45 17.09
C HIS A 59 -11.68 19.45 16.99
N SER A 60 -10.75 19.65 17.92
CA SER A 60 -9.70 18.74 18.38
C SER A 60 -10.14 17.27 18.41
N GLY A 61 -9.62 16.50 17.47
CA GLY A 61 -9.65 15.04 17.48
C GLY A 61 -8.41 14.56 16.74
N SER A 62 -7.43 14.08 17.49
CA SER A 62 -6.28 13.33 16.98
C SER A 62 -6.73 12.41 15.85
N GLY A 63 -6.03 12.45 14.70
CA GLY A 63 -6.22 11.52 13.60
C GLY A 63 -5.98 10.10 14.09
N GLN A 64 -7.05 9.49 14.59
CA GLN A 64 -7.05 8.18 15.18
C GLN A 64 -7.08 7.21 14.00
N THR A 65 -5.89 6.83 13.54
CA THR A 65 -5.74 5.61 12.75
C THR A 65 -6.05 4.45 13.70
N ASP A 66 -7.33 4.12 13.85
CA ASP A 66 -7.74 3.01 14.71
C ASP A 66 -7.23 1.71 14.08
N GLY A 67 -6.15 1.17 14.64
CA GLY A 67 -5.60 -0.11 14.24
C GLY A 67 -4.10 -0.25 14.44
N TRP A 68 -3.67 -1.51 14.38
CA TRP A 68 -2.26 -1.88 14.35
C TRP A 68 -1.94 -2.48 12.98
N GLN A 69 -0.92 -1.96 12.33
CA GLN A 69 -0.28 -2.62 11.19
C GLN A 69 0.81 -3.55 11.71
N TYR A 70 0.95 -4.71 11.08
CA TYR A 70 2.03 -5.66 11.35
C TYR A 70 2.91 -5.81 10.12
N GLY A 71 4.20 -6.01 10.37
CA GLY A 71 5.20 -6.24 9.33
C GLY A 71 6.15 -7.36 9.73
N ALA A 72 6.68 -8.05 8.72
CA ALA A 72 7.65 -9.12 8.89
C ALA A 72 8.98 -8.73 8.22
N LEU A 73 10.05 -8.65 9.01
CA LEU A 73 11.42 -8.52 8.55
C LEU A 73 12.07 -9.91 8.58
N GLU A 74 12.30 -10.48 7.40
CA GLU A 74 12.99 -11.75 7.23
C GLU A 74 14.48 -11.50 7.01
N VAL A 75 15.32 -12.24 7.73
CA VAL A 75 16.77 -12.16 7.69
C VAL A 75 17.30 -13.54 7.39
N LYS A 76 17.89 -13.72 6.21
CA LYS A 76 18.51 -14.98 5.80
C LYS A 76 20.02 -14.84 5.80
N ARG A 77 20.72 -15.74 6.51
CA ARG A 77 22.17 -15.78 6.65
C ARG A 77 22.78 -16.91 5.82
N SER A 78 22.55 -16.87 4.52
CA SER A 78 23.16 -17.81 3.56
C SER A 78 24.04 -17.02 2.60
N TYR A 79 25.36 -17.27 2.64
CA TYR A 79 26.35 -16.58 1.79
C TYR A 79 26.27 -15.05 1.90
N GLY A 80 26.32 -14.55 3.13
CA GLY A 80 26.06 -13.15 3.47
C GLY A 80 24.74 -12.97 4.21
N THR A 81 24.36 -11.72 4.48
CA THR A 81 23.08 -11.39 5.12
C THR A 81 22.13 -10.75 4.12
N GLN A 82 20.96 -11.34 3.97
CA GLN A 82 19.92 -10.87 3.06
C GLN A 82 18.66 -10.51 3.84
N TYR A 83 17.98 -9.46 3.39
CA TYR A 83 16.82 -8.90 4.06
C TYR A 83 15.61 -8.89 3.13
N ARG A 84 14.45 -9.27 3.66
CA ARG A 84 13.14 -8.96 3.07
C ARG A 84 12.25 -8.31 4.10
N PHE A 85 11.45 -7.34 3.69
CA PHE A 85 10.42 -6.75 4.52
C PHE A 85 9.07 -6.88 3.81
N ASN A 86 8.10 -7.53 4.48
CA ASN A 86 6.79 -7.85 3.93
C ASN A 86 6.87 -8.54 2.55
N GLY A 87 7.82 -9.47 2.39
CA GLY A 87 8.09 -10.18 1.14
C GLY A 87 8.92 -9.40 0.10
N GLY A 88 9.07 -8.07 0.26
CA GLY A 88 9.90 -7.24 -0.61
C GLY A 88 11.39 -7.36 -0.29
N ALA A 89 12.23 -7.61 -1.29
CA ALA A 89 13.68 -7.65 -1.10
C ALA A 89 14.25 -6.26 -0.78
N MET A 90 15.20 -6.21 0.15
CA MET A 90 15.89 -4.99 0.57
C MET A 90 17.38 -5.06 0.17
N PRO A 91 17.72 -4.82 -1.12
CA PRO A 91 19.08 -4.97 -1.62
C PRO A 91 20.06 -3.99 -0.96
N ASP A 92 19.60 -2.78 -0.61
CA ASP A 92 20.42 -1.75 0.04
C ASP A 92 20.84 -2.14 1.47
N TRP A 93 20.20 -3.16 2.04
CA TRP A 93 20.53 -3.66 3.39
C TRP A 93 21.43 -4.90 3.33
N LYS A 94 21.79 -5.37 2.14
CA LYS A 94 22.61 -6.58 2.00
C LYS A 94 23.92 -6.44 2.77
N ASP A 95 24.26 -7.48 3.53
CA ASP A 95 25.45 -7.59 4.38
C ASP A 95 25.57 -6.50 5.46
N GLN A 96 24.54 -5.66 5.65
CA GLN A 96 24.46 -4.77 6.79
C GLN A 96 24.18 -5.56 8.07
N PRO A 97 24.61 -5.06 9.24
CA PRO A 97 24.23 -5.65 10.52
C PRO A 97 22.75 -5.41 10.82
N ILE A 98 22.12 -6.32 11.57
CA ILE A 98 20.67 -6.27 11.88
C ILE A 98 20.19 -4.95 12.49
N TYR A 99 21.01 -4.29 13.30
CA TYR A 99 20.62 -3.01 13.92
C TYR A 99 20.39 -1.92 12.87
N TYR A 100 21.04 -1.99 11.69
CA TYR A 100 20.83 -1.04 10.61
C TYR A 100 19.38 -1.12 10.11
N ALA A 101 18.93 -2.33 9.72
CA ALA A 101 17.56 -2.55 9.25
C ALA A 101 16.52 -2.18 10.33
N LEU A 102 16.76 -2.55 11.59
CA LEU A 102 15.87 -2.18 12.70
C LEU A 102 15.79 -0.67 12.93
N ASN A 103 16.90 0.05 12.75
CA ASN A 103 16.91 1.51 12.88
C ASN A 103 16.16 2.20 11.72
N GLU A 104 16.32 1.74 10.48
CA GLU A 104 15.55 2.26 9.34
C GLU A 104 14.05 2.07 9.57
N LEU A 105 13.63 0.86 9.95
CA LEU A 105 12.22 0.57 10.27
C LEU A 105 11.73 1.37 11.48
N GLY A 106 12.57 1.55 12.50
CA GLY A 106 12.26 2.37 13.67
C GLY A 106 12.03 3.84 13.33
N ARG A 107 12.81 4.42 12.40
CA ARG A 107 12.58 5.79 11.89
C ARG A 107 11.26 5.91 11.14
N ASP A 108 10.85 4.84 10.48
CA ASP A 108 9.54 4.75 9.83
C ASP A 108 8.39 4.48 10.83
N GLY A 109 8.68 4.37 12.12
CA GLY A 109 7.68 4.19 13.18
C GLY A 109 7.29 2.74 13.46
N TRP A 110 8.08 1.78 12.97
CA TRP A 110 7.90 0.37 13.33
C TRP A 110 8.57 0.04 14.66
N GLU A 111 7.86 -0.73 15.47
CA GLU A 111 8.31 -1.21 16.77
C GLU A 111 8.44 -2.73 16.74
N LEU A 112 9.58 -3.27 17.18
CA LEU A 112 9.76 -4.70 17.30
C LEU A 112 8.86 -5.28 18.39
N VAL A 113 8.12 -6.35 18.07
CA VAL A 113 7.20 -7.02 19.00
C VAL A 113 7.71 -8.40 19.40
N SER A 114 8.20 -9.17 18.43
CA SER A 114 8.66 -10.53 18.63
C SER A 114 9.62 -10.93 17.51
N PHE A 115 10.27 -12.07 17.65
CA PHE A 115 11.04 -12.72 16.59
C PHE A 115 10.90 -14.24 16.70
N ASP A 116 10.97 -14.92 15.57
CA ASP A 116 11.11 -16.37 15.48
C ASP A 116 12.34 -16.70 14.62
N GLY A 117 13.17 -17.63 15.07
CA GLY A 117 14.41 -18.01 14.40
C GLY A 117 14.44 -19.51 14.15
N ARG A 118 14.62 -19.92 12.89
CA ARG A 118 14.85 -21.31 12.52
C ARG A 118 16.00 -21.40 11.51
N ASP A 119 16.99 -22.20 11.84
CA ASP A 119 18.18 -22.45 11.02
C ASP A 119 18.87 -21.14 10.58
N GLU A 120 18.96 -20.91 9.26
CA GLU A 120 19.60 -19.75 8.65
C GLU A 120 18.65 -18.54 8.50
N THR A 121 17.37 -18.68 8.84
CA THR A 121 16.35 -17.64 8.65
C THR A 121 15.77 -17.19 9.99
N THR A 122 15.80 -15.88 10.24
CA THR A 122 15.14 -15.24 11.38
C THR A 122 14.08 -14.27 10.88
N VAL A 123 12.87 -14.36 11.42
CA VAL A 123 11.75 -13.48 11.11
C VAL A 123 11.46 -12.60 12.33
N TYR A 124 11.62 -11.29 12.18
CA TYR A 124 11.26 -10.29 13.18
C TYR A 124 9.86 -9.77 12.86
N ILE A 125 8.99 -9.73 13.87
CA ILE A 125 7.63 -9.21 13.76
C ILE A 125 7.58 -7.81 14.36
N LEU A 126 7.17 -6.84 13.55
CA LEU A 126 7.08 -5.44 13.92
C LEU A 126 5.62 -4.96 13.88
N LYS A 127 5.30 -3.92 14.64
CA LYS A 127 4.01 -3.24 14.61
C LYS A 127 4.18 -1.73 14.40
N LYS A 128 3.18 -1.07 13.84
CA LYS A 128 3.11 0.39 13.72
C LYS A 128 1.66 0.85 13.86
N GLN A 129 1.47 2.05 14.40
CA GLN A 129 0.15 2.71 14.42
C GLN A 129 -0.34 2.98 12.99
N GLY A 130 -1.52 2.50 12.65
CA GLY A 130 -2.06 2.64 11.30
C GLY A 130 -3.26 1.75 11.05
N ALA A 131 -4.15 2.19 10.16
CA ALA A 131 -5.23 1.34 9.67
C ALA A 131 -4.63 0.10 8.98
N VAL A 132 -5.18 -1.08 9.22
CA VAL A 132 -4.75 -2.31 8.53
C VAL A 132 -4.98 -2.11 7.03
N LEU A 133 -3.91 -1.89 6.26
CA LEU A 133 -4.03 -1.61 4.83
C LEU A 133 -4.36 -2.87 4.03
N GLU A 134 -3.89 -4.03 4.46
CA GLU A 134 -4.22 -5.36 3.91
C GLU A 134 -3.50 -6.45 4.73
N ASN A 135 -4.21 -7.49 5.18
CA ASN A 135 -3.57 -8.71 5.70
C ASN A 135 -3.11 -9.58 4.53
N LYS A 136 -2.02 -9.19 3.86
CA LYS A 136 -1.40 -10.03 2.83
C LYS A 136 -0.65 -11.18 3.50
N LYS A 137 -0.98 -12.41 3.09
CA LYS A 137 -0.19 -13.59 3.44
C LYS A 137 1.23 -13.37 2.92
N VAL A 138 2.20 -13.27 3.82
CA VAL A 138 3.61 -13.20 3.45
C VAL A 138 4.03 -14.61 3.05
N GLU A 139 4.43 -14.79 1.80
CA GLU A 139 5.13 -16.00 1.37
C GLU A 139 6.52 -15.99 1.99
N VAL A 140 6.66 -16.69 3.12
CA VAL A 140 7.95 -17.00 3.74
C VAL A 140 8.74 -17.83 2.73
N TRP A 141 10.05 -17.61 2.63
CA TRP A 141 10.91 -18.45 1.80
C TRP A 141 10.57 -19.93 1.98
N ASP A 142 10.27 -20.62 0.87
CA ASP A 142 10.17 -22.08 0.88
C ASP A 142 11.52 -22.66 1.35
N GLN A 143 11.41 -23.66 2.23
CA GLN A 143 12.53 -24.37 2.87
C GLN A 143 13.47 -25.00 1.85
#